data_AF-A0A6L8H4P0-F1
#
_entry.id   AF-A0A6L8H4P0-F1
#
_cell.length_a   1.000
_cell.length_b   1.000
_cell.length_c   1.000
_cell.angle_alpha   90.00
_cell.angle_beta   90.00
_cell.angle_gamma   90.00
#
_symmetry.space_group_name_H-M   'P 1'
#
loop_
_entity.id
_entity.type
_entity.pdbx_description
1 polymer ?
#
loop_
_entity_poly.entity_id
_entity_poly.type
_entity_poly.pdbx_seq_one_letter_code
_entity_poly.pdbx_strand_id
1 'polypeptide(L)'
;MFKIKKRPLKPAKEPQLYNVLENYTDFDPPGNVMVCAMAGEENIEHHAKVLGESYEIPLEDMCRLLTDGGLYTYPETGGVVTRGMFVCRIDPTGPKQTWVLDLEQTAQAEQLAKFSNIPLAEAAERVFYRGLSEELQERLTRKNLGLDYGKLERSVARGGDIRYIDFRKDWSPYFKRKCSMPDGSM
;
A
#
# COMPACT_ATOMS: atom_id res chain seq x y z
N MET A 1 16.90 -54.70 10.55
CA MET A 1 15.84 -54.18 9.66
C MET A 1 15.44 -52.79 10.16
N PHE A 2 15.96 -51.72 9.56
CA PHE A 2 15.73 -50.34 10.03
C PHE A 2 14.41 -49.80 9.46
N LYS A 3 13.43 -49.48 10.33
CA LYS A 3 12.18 -48.83 9.93
C LYS A 3 12.45 -47.34 9.70
N ILE A 4 12.55 -46.94 8.43
CA ILE A 4 12.58 -45.52 8.04
C ILE A 4 11.18 -44.96 8.28
N LYS A 5 11.01 -44.16 9.33
CA LYS A 5 9.80 -43.36 9.53
C LYS A 5 9.76 -42.29 8.43
N LYS A 6 8.85 -42.42 7.46
CA LYS A 6 8.54 -41.33 6.51
C LYS A 6 8.12 -40.12 7.32
N ARG A 7 8.95 -39.05 7.29
CA ARG A 7 8.55 -37.75 7.83
C ARG A 7 7.26 -37.33 7.10
N PRO A 8 6.21 -36.89 7.81
CA PRO A 8 5.05 -36.33 7.14
C PRO A 8 5.54 -35.18 6.25
N LEU A 9 5.14 -35.20 4.98
CA LEU A 9 5.27 -34.04 4.11
C LEU A 9 4.62 -32.88 4.86
N LYS A 10 5.42 -31.89 5.29
CA LYS A 10 4.86 -30.65 5.84
C LYS A 10 3.83 -30.17 4.82
N PRO A 11 2.59 -29.85 5.21
CA PRO A 11 1.66 -29.20 4.29
C PRO A 11 2.38 -27.99 3.71
N ALA A 12 2.36 -27.88 2.38
CA ALA A 12 2.96 -26.76 1.69
C ALA A 12 2.30 -25.49 2.24
N LYS A 13 3.03 -24.75 3.08
CA LYS A 13 2.56 -23.44 3.53
C LYS A 13 2.35 -22.61 2.27
N GLU A 14 1.15 -22.06 2.14
CA GLU A 14 0.81 -21.22 0.99
C GLU A 14 1.77 -20.04 0.87
N PRO A 15 2.04 -19.60 -0.37
CA PRO A 15 2.92 -18.46 -0.63
C PRO A 15 2.40 -17.20 0.08
N GLN A 16 3.11 -16.76 1.12
CA GLN A 16 2.91 -15.46 1.77
C GLN A 16 4.04 -14.54 1.25
N LEU A 17 3.72 -13.51 0.47
CA LEU A 17 4.67 -12.42 0.21
C LEU A 17 4.66 -11.52 1.43
N TYR A 18 5.84 -11.37 2.01
CA TYR A 18 6.01 -10.48 3.12
C TYR A 18 6.29 -9.08 2.59
N ASN A 19 5.58 -8.14 3.18
CA ASN A 19 6.00 -6.81 3.60
C ASN A 19 7.40 -6.42 3.10
N VAL A 20 7.48 -5.97 1.86
CA VAL A 20 8.65 -5.22 1.38
C VAL A 20 8.57 -3.84 2.03
N LEU A 21 8.97 -3.75 3.28
CA LEU A 21 9.17 -2.49 4.00
C LEU A 21 10.45 -1.85 3.48
N GLU A 22 10.41 -1.32 2.26
CA GLU A 22 11.53 -0.57 1.72
C GLU A 22 11.38 0.89 2.13
N ASN A 23 12.36 1.34 2.90
CA ASN A 23 12.53 2.73 3.27
C ASN A 23 13.42 3.38 2.22
N TYR A 24 12.84 4.16 1.31
CA TYR A 24 13.57 4.80 0.21
C TYR A 24 14.23 6.12 0.66
N THR A 25 14.96 6.11 1.79
CA THR A 25 15.46 7.34 2.43
C THR A 25 16.96 7.33 2.63
N ASP A 26 17.65 7.94 1.67
CA ASP A 26 18.89 8.69 1.91
C ASP A 26 18.69 10.21 1.66
N PHE A 27 17.46 10.68 1.42
CA PHE A 27 17.18 12.09 1.10
C PHE A 27 16.09 12.69 1.98
N ASP A 28 16.31 13.95 2.38
CA ASP A 28 15.58 14.72 3.40
C ASP A 28 14.05 14.84 3.19
N PRO A 29 13.26 15.08 4.28
CA PRO A 29 11.84 15.40 4.20
C PRO A 29 11.53 16.62 3.31
N PRO A 30 10.34 16.73 2.70
CA PRO A 30 9.15 15.88 2.86
C PRO A 30 9.04 14.86 1.69
N GLY A 31 9.47 13.62 1.89
CA GLY A 31 9.58 12.67 0.76
C GLY A 31 9.67 11.19 1.12
N ASN A 32 9.58 10.84 2.41
CA ASN A 32 9.78 9.46 2.83
C ASN A 32 8.50 8.67 2.56
N VAL A 33 8.54 7.82 1.54
CA VAL A 33 7.48 6.86 1.23
C VAL A 33 7.98 5.46 1.59
N MET A 34 7.37 4.86 2.58
CA MET A 34 7.52 3.45 2.89
C MET A 34 6.49 2.67 2.06
N VAL A 35 6.98 1.69 1.32
CA VAL A 35 6.11 0.78 0.57
C VAL A 35 5.74 -0.38 1.50
N CYS A 36 4.46 -0.74 1.53
CA CYS A 36 3.94 -1.92 2.21
C CYS A 36 3.29 -2.82 1.17
N ALA A 37 4.06 -3.73 0.58
CA ALA A 37 3.55 -4.66 -0.44
C ALA A 37 3.14 -6.00 0.18
N MET A 38 1.97 -6.51 -0.22
CA MET A 38 1.36 -7.73 0.30
C MET A 38 0.89 -8.65 -0.83
N ALA A 39 0.92 -9.97 -0.58
CA ALA A 39 0.20 -10.93 -1.41
C ALA A 39 -0.54 -11.97 -0.59
N GLY A 40 -1.31 -12.78 -1.30
CA GLY A 40 -2.32 -13.67 -0.73
C GLY A 40 -3.71 -13.18 -1.06
N GLU A 41 -4.71 -13.89 -0.58
CA GLU A 41 -6.09 -13.43 -0.65
C GLU A 41 -6.32 -12.31 0.37
N GLU A 42 -7.15 -11.34 -0.02
CA GLU A 42 -7.47 -10.20 0.81
C GLU A 42 -8.73 -10.48 1.63
N ASN A 43 -8.61 -10.41 2.95
CA ASN A 43 -9.79 -10.31 3.81
C ASN A 43 -10.15 -8.84 3.95
N ILE A 44 -11.15 -8.40 3.17
CA ILE A 44 -11.57 -6.99 3.10
C ILE A 44 -11.94 -6.44 4.46
N GLU A 45 -12.68 -7.19 5.29
CA GLU A 45 -13.11 -6.73 6.61
C GLU A 45 -11.92 -6.46 7.54
N HIS A 46 -10.97 -7.40 7.57
CA HIS A 46 -9.78 -7.25 8.39
C HIS A 46 -8.89 -6.13 7.87
N HIS A 47 -8.66 -6.09 6.57
CA HIS A 47 -7.84 -5.07 5.93
C HIS A 47 -8.42 -3.67 6.15
N ALA A 48 -9.74 -3.51 5.98
CA ALA A 48 -10.44 -2.26 6.21
C ALA A 48 -10.36 -1.81 7.67
N LYS A 49 -10.40 -2.75 8.63
CA LYS A 49 -10.19 -2.43 10.05
C LYS A 49 -8.79 -1.88 10.29
N VAL A 50 -7.76 -2.56 9.79
CA VAL A 50 -6.36 -2.13 9.98
C VAL A 50 -6.11 -0.77 9.35
N LEU A 51 -6.55 -0.56 8.10
CA LEU A 51 -6.36 0.71 7.41
C LEU A 51 -7.25 1.82 7.96
N GLY A 52 -8.51 1.54 8.30
CA GLY A 52 -9.43 2.51 8.90
C GLY A 52 -8.88 3.04 10.22
N GLU A 53 -8.36 2.17 11.08
CA GLU A 53 -7.66 2.57 12.30
C GLU A 53 -6.36 3.35 12.02
N SER A 54 -5.64 3.00 10.96
CA SER A 54 -4.35 3.62 10.58
C SER A 54 -4.49 4.92 9.79
N TYR A 55 -5.66 5.20 9.21
CA TYR A 55 -5.87 6.41 8.42
C TYR A 55 -6.98 7.28 9.01
N GLU A 56 -7.60 6.85 10.12
CA GLU A 56 -8.74 7.49 10.77
C GLU A 56 -9.91 7.67 9.79
N ILE A 57 -10.14 6.65 8.96
CA ILE A 57 -11.24 6.58 8.01
C ILE A 57 -12.30 5.65 8.59
N PRO A 58 -13.59 6.04 8.61
CA PRO A 58 -14.66 5.15 9.06
C PRO A 58 -14.60 3.78 8.38
N LEU A 59 -14.85 2.72 9.15
CA LEU A 59 -14.71 1.34 8.66
C LEU A 59 -15.55 1.09 7.40
N GLU A 60 -16.76 1.61 7.36
CA GLU A 60 -17.67 1.48 6.22
C GLU A 60 -17.10 2.15 4.96
N ASP A 61 -16.55 3.36 5.10
CA ASP A 61 -15.88 4.06 4.00
C ASP A 61 -14.64 3.31 3.53
N MET A 62 -13.83 2.78 4.45
CA MET A 62 -12.65 2.00 4.10
C MET A 62 -13.02 0.69 3.38
N CYS A 63 -14.06 -0.02 3.82
CA CYS A 63 -14.56 -1.20 3.11
C CYS A 63 -14.99 -0.86 1.68
N ARG A 64 -15.72 0.25 1.50
CA ARG A 64 -16.13 0.73 0.18
C ARG A 64 -14.93 1.07 -0.69
N LEU A 65 -13.96 1.83 -0.17
CA LEU A 65 -12.74 2.18 -0.89
C LEU A 65 -11.94 0.94 -1.31
N LEU A 66 -11.78 -0.04 -0.42
CA LEU A 66 -11.06 -1.27 -0.76
C LEU A 66 -11.81 -2.17 -1.74
N THR A 67 -13.14 -2.04 -1.85
CA THR A 67 -13.95 -2.86 -2.78
C THR A 67 -14.05 -2.20 -4.15
N ASP A 68 -14.35 -0.91 -4.19
CA ASP A 68 -14.72 -0.19 -5.40
C ASP A 68 -13.60 0.72 -5.93
N GLY A 69 -12.59 0.99 -5.10
CA GLY A 69 -11.63 2.05 -5.34
C GLY A 69 -12.23 3.44 -5.08
N GLY A 70 -11.46 4.47 -5.40
CA GLY A 70 -11.89 5.86 -5.31
C GLY A 70 -11.11 6.65 -4.26
N LEU A 71 -11.79 7.63 -3.68
CA LEU A 71 -11.16 8.66 -2.87
C LEU A 71 -12.01 9.02 -1.66
N TYR A 72 -11.31 9.37 -0.58
CA TYR A 72 -11.88 9.87 0.66
C TYR A 72 -11.20 11.19 1.01
N THR A 73 -12.00 12.25 1.07
CA THR A 73 -11.55 13.59 1.47
C THR A 73 -11.71 13.72 2.97
N TYR A 74 -10.62 14.09 3.65
CA TYR A 74 -10.67 14.31 5.08
C TYR A 74 -11.51 15.56 5.41
N PRO A 75 -12.41 15.51 6.41
CA PRO A 75 -13.16 16.68 6.81
C PRO A 75 -12.22 17.73 7.42
N GLU A 76 -12.50 19.01 7.16
CA GLU A 76 -11.77 20.14 7.76
C GLU A 76 -12.12 20.29 9.25
N THR A 77 -11.52 19.46 10.12
CA THR A 77 -11.72 19.53 11.56
C THR A 77 -10.44 19.96 12.29
N GLY A 78 -10.41 21.18 12.83
CA GLY A 78 -9.32 21.69 13.67
C GLY A 78 -8.15 22.34 12.92
N GLY A 79 -7.33 23.12 13.64
CA GLY A 79 -6.44 24.15 13.08
C GLY A 79 -5.13 23.69 12.43
N VAL A 80 -4.81 22.39 12.38
CA VAL A 80 -3.65 21.85 11.65
C VAL A 80 -4.02 20.51 11.01
N VAL A 81 -4.57 20.57 9.80
CA VAL A 81 -4.85 19.39 8.98
C VAL A 81 -3.64 19.15 8.07
N THR A 82 -3.00 17.99 8.18
CA THR A 82 -1.90 17.58 7.27
C THR A 82 -2.35 16.58 6.21
N ARG A 83 -3.57 16.02 6.34
CA ARG A 83 -4.16 15.02 5.44
C ARG A 83 -5.24 15.67 4.58
N GLY A 84 -5.11 15.62 3.27
CA GLY A 84 -6.16 16.11 2.38
C GLY A 84 -7.03 14.98 1.83
N MET A 85 -6.40 13.96 1.23
CA MET A 85 -7.15 12.89 0.54
C MET A 85 -6.47 11.54 0.70
N PHE A 86 -7.26 10.51 1.02
CA PHE A 86 -6.87 9.11 0.86
C PHE A 86 -7.37 8.60 -0.50
N VAL A 87 -6.53 7.85 -1.20
CA VAL A 87 -6.84 7.29 -2.51
C VAL A 87 -6.65 5.78 -2.48
N CYS A 88 -7.62 5.07 -3.03
CA CYS A 88 -7.53 3.65 -3.33
C CYS A 88 -7.70 3.44 -4.85
N ARG A 89 -6.66 2.95 -5.50
CA ARG A 89 -6.69 2.57 -6.90
C ARG A 89 -6.82 1.06 -7.01
N ILE A 90 -7.83 0.61 -7.76
CA ILE A 90 -8.00 -0.78 -8.15
C ILE A 90 -7.71 -0.89 -9.64
N ASP A 91 -6.65 -1.61 -9.98
CA ASP A 91 -6.29 -1.93 -11.36
C ASP A 91 -6.60 -3.40 -11.60
N PRO A 92 -7.41 -3.77 -12.61
CA PRO A 92 -7.71 -5.18 -12.89
C PRO A 92 -6.48 -5.98 -13.35
N THR A 93 -5.41 -5.30 -13.78
CA THR A 93 -4.18 -5.90 -14.30
C THR A 93 -2.99 -5.79 -13.34
N GLY A 94 -3.12 -4.99 -12.29
CA GLY A 94 -2.05 -4.66 -11.35
C GLY A 94 -2.45 -4.87 -9.89
N PRO A 95 -1.52 -4.65 -8.95
CA PRO A 95 -1.87 -4.64 -7.54
C PRO A 95 -2.79 -3.45 -7.23
N LYS A 96 -3.70 -3.64 -6.28
CA LYS A 96 -4.41 -2.53 -5.64
C LYS A 96 -3.41 -1.62 -4.93
N GLN A 97 -3.61 -0.32 -5.00
CA GLN A 97 -2.68 0.67 -4.45
C GLN A 97 -3.41 1.68 -3.57
N THR A 98 -2.84 2.00 -2.41
CA THR A 98 -3.38 3.04 -1.52
C THR A 98 -2.32 4.05 -1.12
N TRP A 99 -2.71 5.31 -1.01
CA TRP A 99 -1.83 6.38 -0.56
C TRP A 99 -2.62 7.55 0.03
N VAL A 100 -1.91 8.46 0.70
CA VAL A 100 -2.47 9.71 1.22
C VAL A 100 -1.75 10.91 0.59
N LEU A 101 -2.55 11.84 0.09
CA LEU A 101 -2.12 13.18 -0.28
C LEU A 101 -2.22 14.12 0.92
N ASP A 102 -1.19 14.93 1.11
CA ASP A 102 -1.26 16.08 2.01
C ASP A 102 -2.11 17.20 1.38
N LEU A 103 -2.33 18.29 2.11
CA LEU A 103 -3.14 19.42 1.62
C LEU A 103 -2.58 20.07 0.36
N GLU A 104 -1.25 20.18 0.24
CA GLU A 104 -0.63 20.80 -0.92
C GLU A 104 -0.85 19.93 -2.17
N GLN A 105 -0.59 18.64 -2.06
CA GLN A 105 -0.85 17.69 -3.13
C GLN A 105 -2.35 17.57 -3.46
N THR A 106 -3.22 17.69 -2.47
CA THR A 106 -4.67 17.71 -2.67
C THR A 106 -5.08 18.93 -3.49
N ALA A 107 -4.61 20.12 -3.12
CA ALA A 107 -4.87 21.34 -3.88
C ALA A 107 -4.31 21.26 -5.32
N GLN A 108 -3.12 20.68 -5.49
CA GLN A 108 -2.55 20.42 -6.82
C GLN A 108 -3.43 19.47 -7.65
N ALA A 109 -3.94 18.40 -7.04
CA ALA A 109 -4.81 17.43 -7.70
C ALA A 109 -6.15 18.06 -8.11
N GLU A 110 -6.78 18.84 -7.23
CA GLU A 110 -8.01 19.57 -7.53
C GLU A 110 -7.81 20.59 -8.66
N GLN A 111 -6.72 21.35 -8.62
CA GLN A 111 -6.38 22.30 -9.67
C GLN A 111 -6.14 21.58 -11.01
N LEU A 112 -5.42 20.46 -10.99
CA LEU A 112 -5.14 19.67 -12.19
C LEU A 112 -6.42 19.07 -12.78
N ALA A 113 -7.29 18.51 -11.93
CA ALA A 113 -8.59 17.95 -12.33
C ALA A 113 -9.44 19.02 -13.02
N LYS A 114 -9.52 20.21 -12.42
CA LYS A 114 -10.28 21.35 -12.97
C LYS A 114 -9.69 21.89 -14.27
N PHE A 115 -8.38 22.10 -14.33
CA PHE A 115 -7.72 22.69 -15.49
C PHE A 115 -7.69 21.74 -16.69
N SER A 116 -7.47 20.44 -16.45
CA SER A 116 -7.35 19.42 -17.49
C SER A 116 -8.66 18.72 -17.81
N ASN A 117 -9.74 19.04 -17.08
CA ASN A 117 -11.05 18.39 -17.18
C ASN A 117 -10.97 16.85 -17.09
N ILE A 118 -10.21 16.36 -16.10
CA ILE A 118 -10.05 14.93 -15.81
C ILE A 118 -10.67 14.57 -14.45
N PRO A 119 -11.02 13.30 -14.19
CA PRO A 119 -11.50 12.87 -12.89
C PRO A 119 -10.49 13.18 -11.77
N LEU A 120 -10.98 13.55 -10.60
CA LEU A 120 -10.14 13.87 -9.44
C LEU A 120 -9.23 12.69 -9.03
N ALA A 121 -9.73 11.46 -9.14
CA ALA A 121 -8.94 10.26 -8.86
C ALA A 121 -7.72 10.15 -9.79
N GLU A 122 -7.91 10.44 -11.08
CA GLU A 122 -6.83 10.43 -12.07
C GLU A 122 -5.83 11.57 -11.82
N ALA A 123 -6.32 12.76 -11.44
CA ALA A 123 -5.45 13.87 -11.09
C ALA A 123 -4.61 13.58 -9.83
N ALA A 124 -5.24 13.00 -8.80
CA ALA A 124 -4.59 12.60 -7.55
C ALA A 124 -3.51 11.54 -7.79
N GLU A 125 -3.78 10.58 -8.68
CA GLU A 125 -2.80 9.59 -9.14
C GLU A 125 -1.59 10.26 -9.80
N ARG A 126 -1.81 11.18 -10.75
CA ARG A 126 -0.72 11.88 -11.46
C ARG A 126 0.14 12.70 -10.51
N VAL A 127 -0.47 13.41 -9.56
CA VAL A 127 0.25 14.19 -8.54
C VAL A 127 1.08 13.28 -7.66
N PHE A 128 0.51 12.14 -7.22
CA PHE A 128 1.21 11.18 -6.38
C PHE A 128 2.44 10.58 -7.09
N TYR A 129 2.27 9.97 -8.26
CA TYR A 129 3.38 9.31 -8.96
C TYR A 129 4.49 10.27 -9.35
N ARG A 130 4.15 11.51 -9.71
CA ARG A 130 5.16 12.55 -10.01
C ARG A 130 6.03 12.87 -8.80
N GLY A 131 5.51 12.70 -7.59
CA GLY A 131 6.24 12.94 -6.34
C GLY A 131 7.08 11.75 -5.85
N LEU A 132 6.99 10.58 -6.50
CA LEU A 132 7.80 9.41 -6.12
C LEU A 132 9.23 9.53 -6.66
N SER A 133 10.19 8.91 -5.96
CA SER A 133 11.58 8.81 -6.44
C SER A 133 11.66 8.04 -7.77
N GLU A 134 12.65 8.38 -8.60
CA GLU A 134 12.87 7.70 -9.88
C GLU A 134 13.06 6.19 -9.70
N GLU A 135 13.77 5.78 -8.64
CA GLU A 135 13.94 4.35 -8.30
C GLU A 135 12.60 3.66 -8.04
N LEU A 136 11.72 4.28 -7.25
CA LEU A 136 10.42 3.68 -6.93
C LEU A 136 9.51 3.66 -8.17
N GLN A 137 9.51 4.72 -8.98
CA GLN A 137 8.79 4.74 -10.26
C GLN A 137 9.26 3.60 -11.17
N GLU A 138 10.57 3.38 -11.29
CA GLU A 138 11.11 2.27 -12.08
C GLU A 138 10.69 0.92 -11.51
N ARG A 139 10.79 0.72 -10.19
CA ARG A 139 10.38 -0.53 -9.54
C ARG A 139 8.90 -0.84 -9.75
N LEU A 140 8.03 0.16 -9.73
CA LEU A 140 6.60 0.00 -9.98
C LEU A 140 6.29 -0.52 -11.40
N THR A 141 7.18 -0.32 -12.37
CA THR A 141 7.04 -0.90 -13.72
C THR A 141 7.43 -2.38 -13.79
N ARG A 142 8.12 -2.89 -12.77
CA ARG A 142 8.64 -4.25 -12.74
C ARG A 142 7.67 -5.17 -11.99
N LYS A 143 7.57 -6.42 -12.45
CA LYS A 143 6.80 -7.45 -11.76
C LYS A 143 7.30 -7.57 -10.31
N ASN A 144 6.38 -7.56 -9.36
CA ASN A 144 6.65 -7.66 -7.93
C ASN A 144 7.73 -6.66 -7.46
N LEU A 145 7.66 -5.41 -7.92
CA LEU A 145 8.60 -4.33 -7.59
C LEU A 145 10.07 -4.64 -7.94
N GLY A 146 10.32 -5.64 -8.79
CA GLY A 146 11.67 -6.09 -9.11
C GLY A 146 12.40 -6.79 -7.96
N LEU A 147 11.66 -7.35 -6.99
CA LEU A 147 12.23 -8.05 -5.85
C LEU A 147 13.18 -9.19 -6.25
N ASP A 148 14.37 -9.17 -5.66
CA ASP A 148 15.35 -10.24 -5.78
C ASP A 148 15.07 -11.33 -4.72
N TYR A 149 14.27 -12.32 -5.11
CA TYR A 149 13.93 -13.48 -4.27
C TYR A 149 15.14 -14.29 -3.79
N GLY A 150 16.32 -14.14 -4.42
CA GLY A 150 17.56 -14.76 -3.95
C GLY A 150 18.18 -14.08 -2.74
N LYS A 151 17.88 -12.79 -2.55
CA LYS A 151 18.37 -11.97 -1.42
C LYS A 151 17.37 -11.87 -0.26
N LEU A 152 16.10 -12.14 -0.54
CA LEU A 152 15.07 -12.12 0.49
C LEU A 152 15.19 -13.36 1.40
N GLU A 153 14.94 -13.14 2.69
CA GLU A 153 14.88 -14.24 3.65
C GLU A 153 13.80 -15.24 3.22
N ARG A 154 14.08 -16.55 3.24
CA ARG A 154 13.10 -17.60 2.82
C ARG A 154 11.88 -17.70 3.72
N SER A 155 11.96 -17.13 4.92
CA SER A 155 10.81 -16.76 5.74
C SER A 155 9.99 -15.76 4.94
N VAL A 156 10.58 -14.58 4.65
CA VAL A 156 10.01 -13.36 4.06
C VAL A 156 9.55 -13.48 2.58
N ALA A 157 10.10 -14.39 1.81
CA ALA A 157 9.78 -14.51 0.39
C ALA A 157 9.46 -15.96 0.05
N ARG A 158 8.19 -16.32 0.20
CA ARG A 158 7.68 -17.62 -0.24
C ARG A 158 6.84 -17.53 -1.48
N GLY A 159 7.27 -16.74 -2.47
CA GLY A 159 6.63 -16.66 -3.79
C GLY A 159 5.24 -16.05 -3.75
N GLY A 160 4.66 -15.85 -4.94
CA GLY A 160 3.39 -15.15 -5.14
C GLY A 160 3.58 -13.84 -5.91
N ASP A 161 2.47 -13.30 -6.40
CA ASP A 161 2.42 -12.00 -7.06
C ASP A 161 1.82 -10.96 -6.11
N ILE A 162 2.46 -9.79 -5.99
CA ILE A 162 1.97 -8.68 -5.17
C ILE A 162 0.58 -8.32 -5.66
N ARG A 163 -0.39 -8.36 -4.73
CA ARG A 163 -1.79 -8.00 -5.02
C ARG A 163 -2.16 -6.64 -4.44
N TYR A 164 -1.37 -6.14 -3.51
CA TYR A 164 -1.65 -4.90 -2.82
C TYR A 164 -0.36 -4.14 -2.46
N ILE A 165 -0.40 -2.81 -2.56
CA ILE A 165 0.66 -1.89 -2.18
C ILE A 165 0.07 -0.72 -1.41
N ASP A 166 0.55 -0.47 -0.20
CA ASP A 166 0.23 0.73 0.59
C ASP A 166 1.44 1.64 0.69
N PHE A 167 1.30 2.89 0.26
CA PHE A 167 2.34 3.91 0.32
C PHE A 167 2.16 4.79 1.56
N ARG A 168 3.03 4.60 2.55
CA ARG A 168 2.98 5.31 3.83
C ARG A 168 3.98 6.45 3.87
N LYS A 169 3.52 7.65 4.21
CA LYS A 169 4.37 8.82 4.39
C LYS A 169 4.82 8.99 5.84
N ASP A 170 6.02 9.53 6.06
CA ASP A 170 6.64 9.72 7.38
C ASP A 170 5.87 10.56 8.38
N TRP A 171 5.13 11.56 7.89
CA TRP A 171 4.25 12.37 8.72
C TRP A 171 2.94 11.67 9.10
N SER A 172 2.66 10.48 8.56
CA SER A 172 1.58 9.65 9.07
C SER A 172 1.94 9.17 10.49
N PRO A 173 1.05 9.31 11.49
CA PRO A 173 1.29 8.77 12.83
C PRO A 173 1.46 7.24 12.85
N TYR A 174 1.21 6.59 11.71
CA TYR A 174 1.27 5.15 11.50
C TYR A 174 2.41 4.73 10.58
N PHE A 175 3.29 5.65 10.16
CA PHE A 175 4.47 5.37 9.34
C PHE A 175 5.35 4.24 9.92
N LYS A 176 5.46 4.17 11.25
CA LYS A 176 6.29 3.17 11.95
C LYS A 176 5.53 1.88 12.30
N ARG A 177 4.22 1.78 12.04
CA ARG A 177 3.51 0.53 12.27
C ARG A 177 3.93 -0.48 11.20
N LYS A 178 4.33 -1.69 11.63
CA LYS A 178 4.59 -2.80 10.71
C LYS A 178 3.35 -3.04 9.84
N CYS A 179 3.53 -3.33 8.54
CA CYS A 179 2.40 -3.79 7.73
C CYS A 179 1.85 -5.08 8.35
N SER A 180 0.57 -5.12 8.67
CA SER A 180 -0.13 -6.32 9.10
C SER A 180 -0.71 -7.01 7.88
N MET A 181 -0.67 -8.35 7.84
CA MET A 181 -1.21 -9.09 6.69
C MET A 181 -2.71 -8.81 6.54
N PRO A 182 -3.24 -8.75 5.30
CA PRO A 182 -4.65 -8.45 5.07
C PRO A 182 -5.57 -9.55 5.63
N ASP A 183 -5.07 -10.78 5.82
CA ASP A 183 -5.78 -11.93 6.35
C ASP A 183 -5.85 -11.97 7.89
N GLY A 184 -5.17 -11.05 8.57
CA GLY A 184 -5.10 -10.99 10.04
C GLY A 184 -4.14 -11.96 10.71
N SER A 185 -3.32 -12.66 9.93
CA SER A 185 -2.18 -13.40 10.47
C SER A 185 -1.01 -12.46 10.83
N MET A 186 -0.29 -12.78 11.91
CA MET A 186 0.97 -12.13 12.29
C MET A 186 2.17 -12.92 11.80
#